data_AF-A0A833M1L3-F1
#
_entry.id   AF-A0A833M1L3-F1
#
_cell.length_a   1.000
_cell.length_b   1.000
_cell.length_c   1.000
_cell.angle_alpha   90.00
_cell.angle_beta   90.00
_cell.angle_gamma   90.00
#
_symmetry.space_group_name_H-M   'P 1'
#
loop_
_entity.id
_entity.type
_entity.pdbx_description
1 polymer ?
#
loop_
_entity_poly.entity_id
_entity_poly.type
_entity_poly.pdbx_seq_one_letter_code
_entity_poly.pdbx_strand_id
1 'polypeptide(L)'
;MVGAKLDALADRARDYVEAASSANTRRAYASDWKQFASWCRRQGVELFPPDPQVVGLYITACASGKATGDKTPNSVSTIERRLSALTWNYAQRGQPLDRKDRHIATVMAGIRNKHAAPPRQKEAVLPEDLFGMLETLDRGTLRGLRDRAMLLLGFAGGLRRSEVVGLDCGRDQTEDSSGWVEILDKGMLLRLRGKTGWREVEVGRGSSDATCPVVALETWLKLARVAHGPLFRRVTGQGKAVGANRLNDQEVARLVKRTALAAGVRGDLPEGQRGMMFAGHSLRAGLASSAEVDERYVQKQLGHSSAEMTRKYQRRRDRFRVNLTKASGL
;
A
#
# COMPACT_ATOMS: atom_id res chain seq x y z
N MET A 1 -29.36 1.22 36.90
CA MET A 1 -27.93 1.59 36.91
C MET A 1 -26.99 0.55 36.25
N VAL A 2 -27.45 -0.67 35.95
CA VAL A 2 -26.64 -1.72 35.28
C VAL A 2 -26.58 -1.55 33.74
N GLY A 3 -27.64 -1.02 33.11
CA GLY A 3 -27.71 -0.80 31.65
C GLY A 3 -26.63 0.15 31.11
N ALA A 4 -26.46 1.34 31.69
CA ALA A 4 -25.50 2.33 31.22
C ALA A 4 -24.02 1.86 31.28
N LYS A 5 -23.65 0.98 32.21
CA LYS A 5 -22.31 0.38 32.26
C LYS A 5 -22.10 -0.68 31.16
N LEU A 6 -23.15 -1.40 30.79
CA LEU A 6 -23.11 -2.37 29.69
C LEU A 6 -23.14 -1.68 28.33
N ASP A 7 -23.84 -0.55 28.20
CA ASP A 7 -23.84 0.26 26.97
C ASP A 7 -22.43 0.78 26.65
N ALA A 8 -21.72 1.32 27.65
CA ALA A 8 -20.34 1.77 27.49
C ALA A 8 -19.36 0.61 27.12
N LEU A 9 -19.63 -0.61 27.60
CA LEU A 9 -18.87 -1.80 27.20
C LEU A 9 -19.22 -2.26 25.79
N ALA A 10 -20.49 -2.16 25.39
CA ALA A 10 -20.94 -2.47 24.04
C ALA A 10 -20.35 -1.48 23.02
N ASP A 11 -20.26 -0.19 23.36
CA ASP A 11 -19.61 0.83 22.53
C ASP A 11 -18.13 0.50 22.32
N ARG A 12 -17.39 0.23 23.41
CA ARG A 12 -15.98 -0.20 23.33
C ARG A 12 -15.81 -1.51 22.57
N ALA A 13 -16.72 -2.46 22.73
CA ALA A 13 -16.69 -3.70 21.96
C ALA A 13 -16.85 -3.43 20.47
N ARG A 14 -17.72 -2.48 20.07
CA ARG A 14 -17.84 -2.04 18.68
C ARG A 14 -16.54 -1.40 18.19
N ASP A 15 -15.90 -0.55 18.99
CA ASP A 15 -14.61 0.05 18.64
C ASP A 15 -13.52 -1.01 18.41
N TYR A 16 -13.47 -2.05 19.25
CA TYR A 16 -12.53 -3.18 19.06
C TYR A 16 -12.85 -3.99 17.80
N VAL A 17 -14.13 -4.23 17.51
CA VAL A 17 -14.56 -4.91 16.28
C VAL A 17 -14.19 -4.08 15.05
N GLU A 18 -14.35 -2.76 15.09
CA GLU A 18 -13.91 -1.88 14.02
C GLU A 18 -12.38 -1.88 13.86
N ALA A 19 -11.65 -1.86 14.97
CA ALA A 19 -10.18 -1.88 14.98
C ALA A 19 -9.57 -3.22 14.53
N ALA A 20 -10.32 -4.33 14.61
CA ALA A 20 -9.87 -5.67 14.21
C ALA A 20 -9.51 -5.78 12.71
N SER A 21 -10.01 -4.87 11.87
CA SER A 21 -9.68 -4.83 10.45
C SER A 21 -9.26 -3.43 10.02
N SER A 22 -8.27 -3.33 9.12
CA SER A 22 -7.82 -2.02 8.63
C SER A 22 -8.94 -1.27 7.89
N ALA A 23 -8.98 0.06 7.97
CA ALA A 23 -9.96 0.88 7.24
C ALA A 23 -9.98 0.60 5.72
N ASN A 24 -8.82 0.25 5.14
CA ASN A 24 -8.70 -0.19 3.75
C ASN A 24 -9.41 -1.54 3.52
N THR A 25 -9.25 -2.51 4.42
CA THR A 25 -9.96 -3.80 4.36
C THR A 25 -11.48 -3.58 4.45
N ARG A 26 -11.94 -2.74 5.39
CA ARG A 26 -13.37 -2.43 5.55
C ARG A 26 -13.96 -1.81 4.29
N ARG A 27 -13.31 -0.79 3.72
CA ARG A 27 -13.74 -0.17 2.46
C ARG A 27 -13.76 -1.15 1.30
N ALA A 28 -12.74 -2.00 1.18
CA ALA A 28 -12.66 -3.03 0.14
C ALA A 28 -13.80 -4.05 0.27
N TYR A 29 -14.04 -4.56 1.48
CA TYR A 29 -15.08 -5.55 1.76
C TYR A 29 -16.48 -4.98 1.56
N ALA A 30 -16.72 -3.74 1.98
CA ALA A 30 -17.99 -3.04 1.74
C ALA A 30 -18.24 -2.85 0.24
N SER A 31 -17.22 -2.49 -0.53
CA SER A 31 -17.31 -2.38 -2.00
C SER A 31 -17.60 -3.74 -2.65
N ASP A 32 -16.89 -4.79 -2.25
CA ASP A 32 -17.09 -6.15 -2.80
C ASP A 32 -18.50 -6.67 -2.51
N TRP A 33 -19.00 -6.43 -1.29
CA TRP A 33 -20.36 -6.79 -0.89
C TRP A 33 -21.41 -6.07 -1.73
N LYS A 34 -21.26 -4.74 -1.91
CA LYS A 34 -22.16 -3.95 -2.77
C LYS A 34 -22.18 -4.49 -4.21
N GLN A 35 -21.03 -4.89 -4.74
CA GLN A 35 -20.93 -5.43 -6.09
C GLN A 35 -21.61 -6.80 -6.20
N PHE A 36 -21.44 -7.68 -5.22
CA PHE A 36 -22.15 -8.96 -5.16
C PHE A 36 -23.66 -8.77 -5.04
N ALA A 37 -24.13 -7.95 -4.09
CA ALA A 37 -25.56 -7.67 -3.92
C ALA A 37 -26.19 -7.02 -5.18
N SER A 38 -25.43 -6.18 -5.89
CA SER A 38 -25.84 -5.62 -7.18
C SER A 38 -25.92 -6.69 -8.27
N TRP A 39 -24.98 -7.64 -8.31
CA TRP A 39 -25.01 -8.77 -9.23
C TRP A 39 -26.19 -9.70 -8.93
N CYS A 40 -26.44 -10.05 -7.67
CA CYS A 40 -27.59 -10.86 -7.26
C CYS A 40 -28.92 -10.25 -7.74
N ARG A 41 -29.12 -8.95 -7.50
CA ARG A 41 -30.30 -8.23 -8.00
C ARG A 41 -30.46 -8.30 -9.51
N ARG A 42 -29.37 -8.21 -10.29
CA ARG A 42 -29.44 -8.34 -11.75
C ARG A 42 -29.77 -9.75 -12.22
N GLN A 43 -29.41 -10.77 -11.46
CA GLN A 43 -29.69 -12.17 -11.78
C GLN A 43 -31.03 -12.66 -11.22
N GLY A 44 -31.75 -11.83 -10.45
CA GLY A 44 -32.99 -12.23 -9.80
C GLY A 44 -32.80 -13.27 -8.69
N VAL A 45 -31.61 -13.35 -8.10
CA VAL A 45 -31.31 -14.30 -7.00
C VAL A 45 -31.33 -13.58 -5.66
N GLU A 46 -31.84 -14.27 -4.64
CA GLU A 46 -31.88 -13.76 -3.28
C GLU A 46 -30.48 -13.66 -2.67
N LEU A 47 -30.29 -12.67 -1.80
CA LEU A 47 -29.01 -12.44 -1.11
C LEU A 47 -28.86 -13.29 0.15
N PHE A 48 -29.99 -13.74 0.71
CA PHE A 48 -30.05 -14.54 1.93
C PHE A 48 -31.11 -15.63 1.76
N PRO A 49 -30.88 -16.83 2.32
CA PRO A 49 -29.66 -17.30 3.01
C PRO A 49 -28.45 -17.43 2.06
N PRO A 50 -27.20 -17.56 2.57
CA PRO A 50 -26.03 -17.80 1.73
C PRO A 50 -26.15 -19.11 0.96
N ASP A 51 -26.21 -19.02 -0.37
CA ASP A 51 -26.18 -20.18 -1.26
C ASP A 51 -24.78 -20.34 -1.90
N PRO A 52 -24.03 -21.41 -1.59
CA PRO A 52 -22.75 -21.71 -2.23
C PRO A 52 -22.81 -21.79 -3.76
N GLN A 53 -23.92 -22.24 -4.35
CA GLN A 53 -24.11 -22.29 -5.79
C GLN A 53 -24.12 -20.89 -6.40
N VAL A 54 -24.90 -19.97 -5.81
CA VAL A 54 -24.94 -18.56 -6.23
C VAL A 54 -23.56 -17.91 -6.13
N VAL A 55 -22.81 -18.20 -5.06
CA VAL A 55 -21.43 -17.70 -4.91
C VAL A 55 -20.49 -18.29 -5.96
N GLY A 56 -20.62 -19.58 -6.27
CA GLY A 56 -19.89 -20.26 -7.35
C GLY A 56 -20.15 -19.63 -8.73
N LEU A 57 -21.40 -19.29 -9.03
CA LEU A 57 -21.78 -18.56 -10.24
C LEU A 57 -21.20 -17.14 -10.25
N TYR A 58 -21.23 -16.43 -9.13
CA TYR A 58 -20.68 -15.09 -9.02
C TYR A 58 -19.16 -15.04 -9.26
N ILE A 59 -18.38 -15.95 -8.67
CA ILE A 59 -16.93 -15.99 -8.89
C ILE A 59 -16.59 -16.39 -10.34
N THR A 60 -17.43 -17.21 -10.97
CA THR A 60 -17.34 -17.52 -12.41
C THR A 60 -17.63 -16.30 -13.27
N ALA A 61 -18.66 -15.51 -12.90
CA ALA A 61 -18.96 -14.24 -13.55
C ALA A 61 -17.79 -13.24 -13.37
N CYS A 62 -17.13 -13.22 -12.21
CA CYS A 62 -15.94 -12.39 -12.00
C CYS A 62 -14.77 -12.83 -12.90
N ALA A 63 -14.51 -14.13 -13.00
CA ALA A 63 -13.45 -14.68 -13.84
C ALA A 63 -13.68 -14.50 -15.34
N SER A 64 -14.95 -14.45 -15.78
CA SER A 64 -15.33 -14.23 -17.17
C SER A 64 -15.57 -12.75 -17.53
N GLY A 65 -15.45 -11.84 -16.57
CA GLY A 65 -15.74 -10.41 -16.76
C GLY A 65 -17.22 -10.05 -16.80
N LYS A 66 -18.12 -11.02 -16.61
CA LYS A 66 -19.58 -10.82 -16.65
C LYS A 66 -20.18 -10.35 -15.32
N ALA A 67 -19.38 -10.24 -14.25
CA ALA A 67 -19.88 -9.78 -12.95
C ALA A 67 -20.22 -8.28 -12.93
N THR A 68 -19.47 -7.46 -13.67
CA THR A 68 -19.59 -5.99 -13.72
C THR A 68 -19.80 -5.49 -15.14
N GLY A 69 -20.37 -4.29 -15.30
CA GLY A 69 -20.66 -3.70 -16.62
C GLY A 69 -19.44 -3.53 -17.54
N ASP A 70 -18.25 -3.40 -16.95
CA ASP A 70 -17.00 -3.13 -17.66
C ASP A 70 -16.44 -4.31 -18.47
N LYS A 71 -17.08 -5.49 -18.43
CA LYS A 71 -16.71 -6.72 -19.18
C LYS A 71 -15.26 -7.22 -18.99
N THR A 72 -14.50 -6.68 -18.05
CA THR A 72 -13.11 -7.08 -17.78
C THR A 72 -13.03 -8.21 -16.75
N PRO A 73 -12.36 -9.34 -17.05
CA PRO A 73 -12.08 -10.40 -16.08
C PRO A 73 -11.31 -9.90 -14.84
N ASN A 74 -11.74 -10.35 -13.65
CA ASN A 74 -11.00 -10.10 -12.42
C ASN A 74 -9.81 -11.07 -12.30
N SER A 75 -8.70 -10.59 -11.72
CA SER A 75 -7.58 -11.47 -11.36
C SER A 75 -8.00 -12.49 -10.29
N VAL A 76 -7.31 -13.64 -10.24
CA VAL A 76 -7.49 -14.66 -9.20
C VAL A 76 -7.45 -14.05 -7.80
N SER A 77 -6.45 -13.20 -7.53
CA SER A 77 -6.30 -12.51 -6.24
C SER A 77 -7.47 -11.58 -5.90
N THR A 78 -8.10 -10.96 -6.90
CA THR A 78 -9.28 -10.12 -6.70
C THR A 78 -10.50 -10.98 -6.35
N ILE A 79 -10.66 -12.12 -7.02
CA ILE A 79 -11.76 -13.07 -6.75
C ILE A 79 -11.61 -13.67 -5.35
N GLU A 80 -10.41 -14.06 -4.94
CA GLU A 80 -10.16 -14.57 -3.59
C GLU A 80 -10.46 -13.56 -2.49
N ARG A 81 -10.10 -12.29 -2.73
CA ARG A 81 -10.43 -11.17 -1.83
C ARG A 81 -11.95 -10.96 -1.75
N ARG A 82 -12.65 -10.95 -2.89
CA ARG A 82 -14.12 -10.86 -2.93
C ARG A 82 -14.76 -11.98 -2.12
N LEU A 83 -14.33 -13.22 -2.33
CA LEU A 83 -14.84 -14.37 -1.59
C LEU A 83 -14.59 -14.25 -0.08
N SER A 84 -13.43 -13.72 0.32
CA SER A 84 -13.15 -13.41 1.73
C SER A 84 -14.08 -12.32 2.28
N ALA A 85 -14.37 -11.29 1.48
CA ALA A 85 -15.34 -10.25 1.84
C ALA A 85 -16.76 -10.81 1.98
N LEU A 86 -17.17 -11.76 1.13
CA LEU A 86 -18.47 -12.42 1.21
C LEU A 86 -18.57 -13.26 2.49
N THR A 87 -17.61 -14.17 2.72
CA THR A 87 -17.58 -15.00 3.94
C THR A 87 -17.61 -14.14 5.20
N TRP A 88 -16.83 -13.05 5.23
CA TRP A 88 -16.84 -12.12 6.35
C TRP A 88 -18.22 -11.46 6.52
N ASN A 89 -18.81 -10.90 5.46
CA ASN A 89 -20.11 -10.21 5.55
C ASN A 89 -21.26 -11.13 5.97
N TYR A 90 -21.23 -12.39 5.53
CA TYR A 90 -22.19 -13.43 5.91
C TYR A 90 -22.02 -13.83 7.37
N ALA A 91 -20.78 -14.03 7.83
CA ALA A 91 -20.48 -14.32 9.23
C ALA A 91 -20.91 -13.18 10.17
N GLN A 92 -20.67 -11.91 9.80
CA GLN A 92 -21.12 -10.75 10.59
C GLN A 92 -22.65 -10.65 10.72
N ARG A 93 -23.41 -11.38 9.90
CA ARG A 93 -24.88 -11.42 9.91
C ARG A 93 -25.44 -12.72 10.50
N GLY A 94 -24.59 -13.54 11.11
CA GLY A 94 -24.99 -14.80 11.75
C GLY A 94 -25.34 -15.93 10.78
N GLN A 95 -25.04 -15.79 9.49
CA GLN A 95 -25.33 -16.81 8.47
C GLN A 95 -24.04 -17.17 7.75
N PRO A 96 -23.16 -18.01 8.33
CA PRO A 96 -21.85 -18.29 7.76
C PRO A 96 -21.94 -18.99 6.40
N LEU A 97 -21.07 -18.58 5.47
CA LEU A 97 -20.89 -19.21 4.16
C LEU A 97 -19.70 -20.16 4.22
N ASP A 98 -19.92 -21.46 3.99
CA ASP A 98 -18.81 -22.42 3.91
C ASP A 98 -18.05 -22.29 2.59
N ARG A 99 -16.82 -21.81 2.67
CA ARG A 99 -15.92 -21.67 1.52
C ARG A 99 -15.43 -23.02 0.98
N LYS A 100 -15.49 -24.09 1.78
CA LYS A 100 -15.06 -25.44 1.39
C LYS A 100 -16.12 -26.18 0.59
N ASP A 101 -17.35 -25.66 0.52
CA ASP A 101 -18.40 -26.22 -0.32
C ASP A 101 -17.91 -26.40 -1.77
N ARG A 102 -18.26 -27.53 -2.38
CA ARG A 102 -17.78 -27.92 -3.71
C ARG A 102 -18.09 -26.88 -4.80
N HIS A 103 -19.21 -26.17 -4.69
CA HIS A 103 -19.63 -25.18 -5.68
C HIS A 103 -18.75 -23.92 -5.64
N ILE A 104 -18.02 -23.71 -4.55
CA ILE A 104 -17.03 -22.64 -4.41
C ILE A 104 -15.62 -23.18 -4.62
N ALA A 105 -15.24 -24.24 -3.90
CA ALA A 105 -13.88 -24.75 -3.87
C ALA A 105 -13.42 -25.27 -5.24
N THR A 106 -14.25 -26.06 -5.92
CA THR A 106 -13.94 -26.64 -7.24
C THR A 106 -13.88 -25.56 -8.31
N VAL A 107 -14.80 -24.59 -8.28
CA VAL A 107 -14.80 -23.45 -9.21
C VAL A 107 -13.55 -22.59 -9.01
N MET A 108 -13.19 -22.29 -7.75
CA MET A 108 -11.95 -21.56 -7.44
C MET A 108 -10.70 -22.32 -7.90
N ALA A 109 -10.66 -23.64 -7.76
CA ALA A 109 -9.57 -24.47 -8.27
C ALA A 109 -9.45 -24.37 -9.80
N GLY A 110 -10.58 -24.47 -10.52
CA GLY A 110 -10.62 -24.29 -11.97
C GLY A 110 -10.17 -22.89 -12.41
N ILE A 111 -10.61 -21.84 -11.72
CA ILE A 111 -10.19 -20.45 -11.97
C ILE A 111 -8.67 -20.31 -11.77
N ARG A 112 -8.11 -20.89 -10.71
CA ARG A 112 -6.65 -20.87 -10.48
C ARG A 112 -5.91 -21.60 -11.60
N ASN A 113 -6.33 -22.81 -11.97
CA ASN A 113 -5.64 -23.59 -12.99
C ASN A 113 -5.65 -22.91 -14.35
N LYS A 114 -6.74 -22.23 -14.70
CA LYS A 114 -6.91 -21.59 -16.01
C LYS A 114 -6.35 -20.16 -16.09
N HIS A 115 -6.38 -19.42 -14.98
CA HIS A 115 -6.13 -17.97 -14.99
C HIS A 115 -5.06 -17.51 -13.99
N ALA A 116 -4.43 -18.42 -13.22
CA ALA A 116 -3.30 -18.05 -12.40
C ALA A 116 -2.17 -17.52 -13.30
N ALA A 117 -1.73 -16.30 -13.00
CA ALA A 117 -0.59 -15.68 -13.61
C ALA A 117 0.32 -15.14 -12.50
N PRO A 118 1.64 -15.08 -12.71
CA PRO A 118 2.54 -14.41 -11.79
C PRO A 118 2.05 -12.98 -11.49
N PRO A 119 2.07 -12.52 -10.23
CA PRO A 119 1.66 -11.16 -9.90
C PRO A 119 2.45 -10.13 -10.69
N ARG A 120 1.76 -9.20 -11.36
CA ARG A 120 2.41 -8.04 -11.99
C ARG A 120 2.95 -7.13 -10.90
N GLN A 121 4.27 -7.13 -10.73
CA GLN A 121 4.95 -6.27 -9.77
C GLN A 121 5.20 -4.89 -10.39
N LYS A 122 5.12 -3.86 -9.56
CA LYS A 122 5.53 -2.51 -9.97
C LYS A 122 7.03 -2.47 -10.16
N GLU A 123 7.48 -1.66 -11.10
CA GLU A 123 8.90 -1.45 -11.31
C GLU A 123 9.52 -0.75 -10.11
N ALA A 124 10.73 -1.16 -9.77
CA ALA A 124 11.52 -0.51 -8.73
C ALA A 124 12.00 0.84 -9.27
N VAL A 125 11.85 1.90 -8.48
CA VAL A 125 12.55 3.17 -8.74
C VAL A 125 13.94 2.98 -8.17
N LEU A 126 14.99 3.02 -8.98
CA LEU A 126 16.37 2.91 -8.51
C LEU A 126 16.89 4.29 -8.03
N PRO A 127 18.03 4.36 -7.32
CA PRO A 127 18.59 5.64 -6.85
C PRO A 127 18.75 6.68 -7.97
N GLU A 128 19.23 6.28 -9.14
CA GLU A 128 19.38 7.11 -10.33
C GLU A 128 18.03 7.65 -10.85
N ASP A 129 17.00 6.80 -10.88
CA ASP A 129 15.64 7.19 -11.24
C ASP A 129 15.10 8.22 -10.23
N LEU A 130 15.35 7.98 -8.94
CA LEU A 130 14.93 8.87 -7.87
C LEU A 130 15.59 10.25 -8.03
N PHE A 131 16.88 10.32 -8.35
CA PHE A 131 17.54 11.60 -8.59
C PHE A 131 16.91 12.35 -9.75
N GLY A 132 16.67 11.68 -10.88
CA GLY A 132 15.93 12.27 -12.00
C GLY A 132 14.53 12.76 -11.59
N MET A 133 13.79 11.97 -10.80
CA MET A 133 12.49 12.34 -10.28
C MET A 133 12.54 13.60 -9.39
N LEU A 134 13.57 13.74 -8.56
CA LEU A 134 13.72 14.90 -7.67
C LEU A 134 13.99 16.19 -8.45
N GLU A 135 14.70 16.12 -9.57
CA GLU A 135 14.97 17.29 -10.44
C GLU A 135 13.72 17.81 -11.15
N THR A 136 12.65 17.01 -11.25
CA THR A 136 11.35 17.46 -11.79
C THR A 136 10.54 18.31 -10.81
N LEU A 137 11.00 18.47 -9.56
CA LEU A 137 10.27 19.16 -8.49
C LEU A 137 10.84 20.56 -8.23
N ASP A 138 9.97 21.56 -8.28
CA ASP A 138 10.35 22.96 -8.04
C ASP A 138 10.66 23.25 -6.56
N ARG A 139 11.95 23.45 -6.27
CA ARG A 139 12.48 23.75 -4.92
C ARG A 139 12.05 25.13 -4.40
N GLY A 140 11.56 26.02 -5.26
CA GLY A 140 11.05 27.34 -4.91
C GLY A 140 9.64 27.34 -4.32
N THR A 141 8.94 26.19 -4.30
CA THR A 141 7.58 26.07 -3.76
C THR A 141 7.49 25.12 -2.58
N LEU A 142 6.57 25.40 -1.65
CA LEU A 142 6.28 24.48 -0.54
C LEU A 142 5.79 23.13 -1.05
N ARG A 143 5.09 23.10 -2.20
CA ARG A 143 4.66 21.85 -2.83
C ARG A 143 5.85 21.00 -3.27
N GLY A 144 6.83 21.59 -3.96
CA GLY A 144 8.01 20.84 -4.40
C GLY A 144 8.84 20.35 -3.23
N LEU A 145 9.04 21.18 -2.20
CA LEU A 145 9.73 20.78 -0.96
C LEU A 145 9.04 19.60 -0.26
N ARG A 146 7.72 19.65 -0.13
CA ARG A 146 6.90 18.56 0.43
C ARG A 146 7.07 17.28 -0.38
N ASP A 147 6.86 17.37 -1.69
CA ASP A 147 6.88 16.22 -2.60
C ASP A 147 8.27 15.57 -2.61
N ARG A 148 9.33 16.39 -2.54
CA ARG A 148 10.73 15.94 -2.43
C ARG A 148 10.98 15.18 -1.12
N ALA A 149 10.55 15.73 0.01
CA ALA A 149 10.63 15.05 1.30
C ALA A 149 9.83 13.73 1.31
N MET A 150 8.64 13.69 0.69
CA MET A 150 7.83 12.47 0.57
C MET A 150 8.54 11.37 -0.25
N LEU A 151 9.16 11.72 -1.39
CA LEU A 151 9.87 10.76 -2.22
C LEU A 151 11.10 10.19 -1.50
N LEU A 152 11.93 11.07 -0.91
CA LEU A 152 13.15 10.68 -0.20
C LEU A 152 12.85 9.85 1.04
N LEU A 153 11.87 10.26 1.86
CA LEU A 153 11.48 9.52 3.05
C LEU A 153 10.84 8.17 2.69
N GLY A 154 9.99 8.15 1.66
CA GLY A 154 9.35 6.94 1.15
C GLY A 154 10.37 5.93 0.63
N PHE A 155 11.40 6.41 -0.06
CA PHE A 155 12.51 5.58 -0.54
C PHE A 155 13.39 5.10 0.60
N ALA A 156 13.99 6.00 1.37
CA ALA A 156 14.99 5.67 2.40
C ALA A 156 14.42 4.82 3.55
N GLY A 157 13.16 5.05 3.93
CA GLY A 157 12.47 4.23 4.93
C GLY A 157 11.84 2.96 4.36
N GLY A 158 11.84 2.77 3.03
CA GLY A 158 11.13 1.66 2.39
C GLY A 158 9.64 1.65 2.71
N LEU A 159 9.03 2.83 2.82
CA LEU A 159 7.69 3.00 3.39
C LEU A 159 6.60 2.66 2.39
N ARG A 160 5.49 2.12 2.88
CA ARG A 160 4.24 2.06 2.10
C ARG A 160 3.67 3.48 2.01
N ARG A 161 2.95 3.78 0.93
CA ARG A 161 2.28 5.08 0.73
C ARG A 161 1.44 5.55 1.93
N SER A 162 0.74 4.63 2.61
CA SER A 162 -0.06 4.95 3.80
C SER A 162 0.81 5.24 5.02
N GLU A 163 1.97 4.58 5.13
CA GLU A 163 2.95 4.84 6.19
C GLU A 163 3.59 6.22 5.99
N VAL A 164 3.86 6.65 4.75
CA VAL A 164 4.39 8.00 4.46
C VAL A 164 3.46 9.10 4.96
N VAL A 165 2.17 9.07 4.58
CA VAL A 165 1.22 10.13 4.95
C VAL A 165 0.68 9.98 6.37
N GLY A 166 0.78 8.78 6.95
CA GLY A 166 0.30 8.47 8.29
C GLY A 166 1.27 8.84 9.41
N LEU A 167 2.38 9.51 9.10
CA LEU A 167 3.35 10.04 10.07
C LEU A 167 2.91 11.40 10.61
N ASP A 168 3.11 11.59 11.91
CA ASP A 168 3.00 12.87 12.60
C ASP A 168 4.37 13.41 13.03
N CYS A 169 4.41 14.70 13.35
CA CYS A 169 5.60 15.37 13.90
C CYS A 169 6.02 14.82 15.27
N GLY A 170 5.11 14.20 15.99
CA GLY A 170 5.36 13.63 17.31
C GLY A 170 4.33 12.58 17.69
N ARG A 171 4.59 11.89 18.79
CA ARG A 171 3.76 10.81 19.31
C ARG A 171 2.38 11.34 19.75
N ASP A 172 1.34 10.56 19.46
CA ASP A 172 -0.04 10.75 19.95
C ASP A 172 -0.62 12.16 19.66
N GLN A 173 -0.23 12.78 18.54
CA GLN A 173 -0.70 14.12 18.15
C GLN A 173 -2.06 14.12 17.42
N THR A 174 -2.40 13.02 16.74
CA THR A 174 -3.69 12.85 16.06
C THR A 174 -4.21 11.42 16.20
N GLU A 175 -5.52 11.25 16.22
CA GLU A 175 -6.18 9.94 16.36
C GLU A 175 -5.97 9.02 15.16
N ASP A 176 -5.85 9.58 13.95
CA ASP A 176 -5.69 8.85 12.70
C ASP A 176 -4.21 8.55 12.36
N SER A 177 -3.30 8.92 13.25
CA SER A 177 -1.87 8.66 13.10
C SER A 177 -1.58 7.15 13.08
N SER A 178 -0.66 6.77 12.20
CA SER A 178 -0.10 5.43 12.14
C SER A 178 1.39 5.43 12.48
N GLY A 179 1.93 6.55 12.96
CA GLY A 179 3.34 6.68 13.30
C GLY A 179 3.80 8.10 13.53
N TRP A 180 5.05 8.24 13.97
CA TRP A 180 5.68 9.55 14.14
C TRP A 180 7.17 9.49 13.82
N VAL A 181 7.75 10.67 13.61
CA VAL A 181 9.19 10.86 13.39
C VAL A 181 9.86 11.42 14.64
N GLU A 182 11.08 10.99 14.89
CA GLU A 182 12.01 11.58 15.85
C GLU A 182 13.31 11.91 15.11
N ILE A 183 13.61 13.21 14.95
CA ILE A 183 14.81 13.67 14.24
C ILE A 183 15.97 13.75 15.24
N LEU A 184 17.10 13.15 14.87
CA LEU A 184 18.31 13.03 15.67
C LEU A 184 19.50 13.63 14.91
N ASP A 185 20.64 13.84 15.58
CA ASP A 185 21.82 14.44 14.95
C ASP A 185 22.30 13.63 13.74
N LYS A 186 22.35 12.30 13.86
CA LYS A 186 22.85 11.39 12.81
C LYS A 186 21.80 10.94 11.80
N GLY A 187 20.52 11.27 12.01
CA GLY A 187 19.43 10.68 11.22
C GLY A 187 18.04 10.98 11.75
N MET A 188 17.11 10.06 11.51
CA MET A 188 15.80 10.07 12.14
C MET A 188 15.33 8.64 12.43
N LEU A 189 14.48 8.51 13.43
CA LEU A 189 13.79 7.28 13.80
C LEU A 189 12.32 7.42 13.45
N LEU A 190 11.79 6.49 12.66
CA LEU A 190 10.36 6.42 12.35
C LEU A 190 9.74 5.28 13.14
N ARG A 191 8.71 5.59 13.93
CA ARG A 191 7.90 4.57 14.61
C ARG A 191 6.61 4.41 13.85
N LEU A 192 6.34 3.20 13.37
CA LEU A 192 5.27 2.91 12.41
C LEU A 192 4.41 1.75 12.89
N ARG A 193 3.10 1.91 12.80
CA ARG A 193 2.10 0.86 13.03
C ARG A 193 1.83 0.12 11.73
N GLY A 194 2.51 -1.00 11.55
CA GLY A 194 2.29 -1.92 10.44
C GLY A 194 1.11 -2.86 10.66
N LYS A 195 0.94 -3.80 9.72
CA LYS A 195 -0.08 -4.87 9.83
C LYS A 195 0.18 -5.84 10.99
N THR A 196 1.46 -6.02 11.36
CA THR A 196 1.93 -7.00 12.34
C THR A 196 2.31 -6.35 13.67
N GLY A 197 1.94 -5.08 13.89
CA GLY A 197 2.32 -4.31 15.08
C GLY A 197 3.25 -3.15 14.76
N TRP A 198 3.85 -2.60 15.82
CA TRP A 198 4.77 -1.48 15.74
C TRP A 198 6.15 -1.93 15.26
N ARG A 199 6.79 -1.11 14.43
CA ARG A 199 8.19 -1.27 14.04
C ARG A 199 8.91 0.07 14.03
N GLU A 200 10.21 0.00 14.23
CA GLU A 200 11.12 1.12 14.07
C GLU A 200 11.88 1.01 12.75
N VAL A 201 12.04 2.15 12.09
CA VAL A 201 12.77 2.29 10.83
C VAL A 201 13.79 3.40 11.02
N GLU A 202 15.07 3.03 10.93
CA GLU A 202 16.18 3.96 11.07
C GLU A 202 16.51 4.57 9.69
N VAL A 203 16.58 5.90 9.60
CA VAL A 203 16.93 6.61 8.36
C VAL A 203 18.11 7.54 8.63
N GLY A 204 19.27 7.22 8.08
CA GLY A 204 20.48 8.04 8.23
C GLY A 204 20.45 9.31 7.39
N ARG A 205 21.29 10.30 7.76
CA ARG A 205 21.59 11.43 6.87
C ARG A 205 22.29 10.92 5.60
N GLY A 206 21.90 11.47 4.45
CA GLY A 206 22.53 11.18 3.16
C GLY A 206 23.88 11.89 3.02
N SER A 207 24.67 11.47 2.02
CA SER A 207 25.99 12.04 1.72
C SER A 207 25.94 13.44 1.09
N SER A 208 24.77 13.89 0.66
CA SER A 208 24.55 15.23 0.09
C SER A 208 23.20 15.78 0.55
N ASP A 209 23.16 17.06 0.89
CA ASP A 209 21.91 17.78 1.23
C ASP A 209 20.88 17.73 0.09
N ALA A 210 21.37 17.68 -1.15
CA ALA A 210 20.54 17.56 -2.35
C ALA A 210 19.82 16.22 -2.45
N THR A 211 20.19 15.18 -1.69
CA THR A 211 19.50 13.87 -1.70
C THR A 211 19.23 13.32 -0.31
N CYS A 212 19.56 14.07 0.74
CA CYS A 212 19.38 13.65 2.13
C CYS A 212 17.90 13.68 2.55
N PRO A 213 17.30 12.55 2.98
CA PRO A 213 15.91 12.49 3.44
C PRO A 213 15.69 13.34 4.70
N VAL A 214 16.69 13.44 5.58
CA VAL A 214 16.62 14.21 6.82
C VAL A 214 16.58 15.70 6.52
N VAL A 215 17.53 16.20 5.72
CA VAL A 215 17.57 17.62 5.33
C VAL A 215 16.31 18.02 4.56
N ALA A 216 15.82 17.16 3.65
CA ALA A 216 14.58 17.42 2.92
C ALA A 216 13.38 17.54 3.87
N LEU A 217 13.28 16.65 4.87
CA LEU A 217 12.22 16.70 5.86
C LEU A 217 12.33 17.94 6.76
N GLU A 218 13.50 18.23 7.31
CA GLU A 218 13.76 19.42 8.14
C GLU A 218 13.41 20.71 7.37
N THR A 219 13.82 20.80 6.10
CA THR A 219 13.53 21.94 5.22
C THR A 219 12.03 22.10 5.00
N TRP A 220 11.33 21.00 4.72
CA TRP A 220 9.87 21.00 4.59
C TRP A 220 9.20 21.50 5.88
N LEU A 221 9.52 20.90 7.03
CA LEU A 221 8.89 21.27 8.31
C LEU A 221 9.12 22.74 8.67
N LYS A 222 10.35 23.22 8.48
CA LYS A 222 10.74 24.61 8.75
C LYS A 222 10.00 25.61 7.86
N LEU A 223 10.03 25.41 6.54
CA LEU A 223 9.46 26.36 5.58
C LEU A 223 7.93 26.27 5.51
N ALA A 224 7.35 25.09 5.74
CA ALA A 224 5.92 24.89 5.84
C ALA A 224 5.33 25.28 7.20
N ARG A 225 6.19 25.59 8.19
CA ARG A 225 5.81 25.88 9.59
C ARG A 225 4.97 24.76 10.22
N VAL A 226 5.36 23.52 9.97
CA VAL A 226 4.68 22.32 10.48
C VAL A 226 5.46 21.80 11.70
N ALA A 227 4.92 22.06 12.90
CA ALA A 227 5.54 21.65 14.16
C ALA A 227 4.73 20.61 14.95
N HIS A 228 3.44 20.43 14.64
CA HIS A 228 2.53 19.54 15.37
C HIS A 228 1.46 18.96 14.44
N GLY A 229 1.15 17.68 14.54
CA GLY A 229 0.12 16.98 13.78
C GLY A 229 0.68 16.29 12.52
N PRO A 230 -0.12 16.17 11.45
CA PRO A 230 0.28 15.42 10.25
C PRO A 230 1.51 16.03 9.58
N LEU A 231 2.49 15.18 9.28
CA LEU A 231 3.76 15.58 8.70
C LEU A 231 3.60 16.08 7.26
N PHE A 232 2.78 15.40 6.45
CA PHE A 232 2.48 15.79 5.08
C PHE A 232 1.04 16.25 4.94
N ARG A 233 0.88 17.50 4.50
CA ARG A 233 -0.42 18.17 4.36
C ARG A 233 -0.66 18.63 2.93
N ARG A 234 -1.92 18.96 2.63
CA ARG A 234 -2.28 19.54 1.34
C ARG A 234 -1.64 20.92 1.18
N VAL A 235 -1.01 21.18 0.02
CA VAL A 235 -0.50 22.50 -0.35
C VAL A 235 -1.36 23.10 -1.46
N THR A 236 -1.94 24.27 -1.22
CA THR A 236 -2.83 25.02 -2.13
C THR A 236 -2.17 26.34 -2.57
N GLY A 237 -2.92 27.21 -3.26
CA GLY A 237 -2.45 28.54 -3.66
C GLY A 237 -1.17 28.52 -4.49
N GLN A 238 -1.17 27.73 -5.57
CA GLN A 238 0.00 27.53 -6.44
C GLN A 238 1.28 27.09 -5.71
N GLY A 239 1.14 26.35 -4.60
CA GLY A 239 2.29 25.80 -3.88
C GLY A 239 2.79 26.67 -2.73
N LYS A 240 1.99 27.64 -2.25
CA LYS A 240 2.40 28.60 -1.22
C LYS A 240 1.67 28.46 0.12
N ALA A 241 0.50 27.83 0.17
CA ALA A 241 -0.31 27.72 1.38
C ALA A 241 -0.44 26.27 1.84
N VAL A 242 -0.27 26.01 3.14
CA VAL A 242 -0.33 24.66 3.75
C VAL A 242 -1.63 24.53 4.53
N GLY A 243 -2.44 23.52 4.19
CA GLY A 243 -3.67 23.21 4.92
C GLY A 243 -3.41 22.44 6.22
N ALA A 244 -4.44 22.25 7.04
CA ALA A 244 -4.35 21.52 8.31
C ALA A 244 -4.39 19.99 8.13
N ASN A 245 -5.08 19.51 7.10
CA ASN A 245 -5.44 18.10 6.98
C ASN A 245 -4.30 17.22 6.44
N ARG A 246 -4.24 15.99 6.95
CA ARG A 246 -3.38 14.91 6.46
C ARG A 246 -3.63 14.65 4.96
N LEU A 247 -2.56 14.35 4.25
CA LEU A 247 -2.63 14.00 2.83
C LEU A 247 -3.20 12.59 2.61
N ASN A 248 -3.93 12.40 1.51
CA ASN A 248 -4.41 11.08 1.08
C ASN A 248 -3.24 10.21 0.56
N ASP A 249 -3.21 8.93 0.90
CA ASP A 249 -2.17 7.98 0.47
C ASP A 249 -2.10 7.81 -1.07
N GLN A 250 -3.18 8.10 -1.79
CA GLN A 250 -3.22 8.11 -3.25
C GLN A 250 -2.35 9.23 -3.84
N GLU A 251 -2.13 10.33 -3.12
CA GLU A 251 -1.27 11.43 -3.57
C GLU A 251 0.19 10.98 -3.70
N VAL A 252 0.69 10.09 -2.83
CA VAL A 252 2.02 9.50 -2.97
C VAL A 252 2.13 8.70 -4.26
N ALA A 253 1.11 7.90 -4.59
CA ALA A 253 1.11 7.10 -5.82
C ALA A 253 1.05 7.99 -7.08
N ARG A 254 0.25 9.07 -7.05
CA ARG A 254 0.18 10.07 -8.13
C ARG A 254 1.51 10.82 -8.28
N LEU A 255 2.13 11.20 -7.17
CA LEU A 255 3.44 11.85 -7.13
C LEU A 255 4.50 10.98 -7.81
N VAL A 256 4.68 9.73 -7.34
CA VAL A 256 5.66 8.79 -7.92
C VAL A 256 5.44 8.61 -9.42
N LYS A 257 4.18 8.40 -9.85
CA LYS A 257 3.88 8.26 -11.28
C LYS A 257 4.23 9.52 -12.06
N ARG A 258 3.81 10.70 -11.59
CA ARG A 258 4.04 11.98 -12.27
C ARG A 258 5.54 12.26 -12.43
N THR A 259 6.31 12.12 -11.36
CA THR A 259 7.75 12.43 -11.39
C THR A 259 8.54 11.38 -12.17
N ALA A 260 8.17 10.09 -12.09
CA ALA A 260 8.83 9.05 -12.90
C ALA A 260 8.59 9.26 -14.40
N LEU A 261 7.37 9.67 -14.78
CA LEU A 261 7.07 10.01 -16.17
C LEU A 261 7.87 11.23 -16.64
N ALA A 262 7.84 12.31 -15.87
CA ALA A 262 8.55 13.55 -16.17
C ALA A 262 10.08 13.39 -16.22
N ALA A 263 10.64 12.51 -15.39
CA ALA A 263 12.07 12.21 -15.36
C ALA A 263 12.54 11.25 -16.46
N GLY A 264 11.65 10.81 -17.36
CA GLY A 264 12.04 9.90 -18.44
C GLY A 264 12.38 8.47 -17.99
N VAL A 265 12.05 8.09 -16.73
CA VAL A 265 12.33 6.74 -16.21
C VAL A 265 11.69 5.68 -17.11
N ARG A 266 12.48 4.72 -17.58
CA ARG A 266 12.10 3.72 -18.60
C ARG A 266 11.63 4.36 -19.92
N GLY A 267 12.40 5.33 -20.42
CA GLY A 267 12.15 6.00 -21.70
C GLY A 267 12.18 5.08 -22.93
N ASP A 268 12.63 3.83 -22.76
CA ASP A 268 12.54 2.74 -23.74
C ASP A 268 11.08 2.32 -24.05
N LEU A 269 10.11 2.72 -23.23
CA LEU A 269 8.72 2.27 -23.33
C LEU A 269 7.74 3.43 -23.65
N PRO A 270 6.59 3.14 -24.30
CA PRO A 270 5.52 4.11 -24.46
C PRO A 270 4.98 4.63 -23.11
N GLU A 271 4.60 5.90 -23.06
CA GLU A 271 4.13 6.57 -21.82
C GLU A 271 2.95 5.83 -21.15
N GLY A 272 2.01 5.32 -21.94
CA GLY A 272 0.88 4.54 -21.44
C GLY A 272 1.31 3.29 -20.66
N GLN A 273 2.39 2.63 -21.09
CA GLN A 273 2.95 1.46 -20.38
C GLN A 273 3.72 1.89 -19.14
N ARG A 274 4.57 2.92 -19.24
CA ARG A 274 5.31 3.50 -18.10
C ARG A 274 4.37 3.92 -16.97
N GLY A 275 3.24 4.53 -17.32
CA GLY A 275 2.22 4.95 -16.37
C GLY A 275 1.53 3.81 -15.61
N MET A 276 1.67 2.56 -16.06
CA MET A 276 1.20 1.36 -15.37
C MET A 276 2.29 0.69 -14.52
N MET A 277 3.56 1.02 -14.72
CA MET A 277 4.70 0.38 -14.05
C MET A 277 5.02 1.01 -12.69
N PHE A 278 4.81 2.33 -12.55
CA PHE A 278 5.20 3.07 -11.34
C PHE A 278 4.00 3.40 -10.43
N ALA A 279 4.18 3.20 -9.12
CA ALA A 279 3.21 3.57 -8.08
C ALA A 279 3.93 3.71 -6.72
N GLY A 280 3.20 3.98 -5.64
CA GLY A 280 3.80 4.12 -4.30
C GLY A 280 4.65 2.93 -3.84
N HIS A 281 4.40 1.71 -4.35
CA HIS A 281 5.22 0.53 -4.05
C HIS A 281 6.61 0.54 -4.71
N SER A 282 6.80 1.36 -5.74
CA SER A 282 8.05 1.44 -6.50
C SER A 282 9.22 1.98 -5.67
N LEU A 283 8.98 2.92 -4.75
CA LEU A 283 10.01 3.44 -3.84
C LEU A 283 10.53 2.35 -2.89
N ARG A 284 9.60 1.61 -2.28
CA ARG A 284 9.89 0.51 -1.39
C ARG A 284 10.62 -0.63 -2.11
N ALA A 285 10.18 -0.96 -3.32
CA ALA A 285 10.85 -1.95 -4.15
C ALA A 285 12.27 -1.49 -4.53
N GLY A 286 12.44 -0.19 -4.81
CA GLY A 286 13.73 0.47 -5.04
C GLY A 286 14.75 0.18 -3.96
N LEU A 287 14.45 0.59 -2.73
CA LEU A 287 15.34 0.36 -1.58
C LEU A 287 15.67 -1.14 -1.41
N ALA A 288 14.65 -1.99 -1.46
CA ALA A 288 14.81 -3.43 -1.29
C ALA A 288 15.70 -4.08 -2.37
N SER A 289 15.71 -3.51 -3.58
CA SER A 289 16.50 -4.00 -4.72
C SER A 289 17.87 -3.34 -4.85
N SER A 290 18.10 -2.15 -4.29
CA SER A 290 19.39 -1.44 -4.38
C SER A 290 20.28 -1.64 -3.14
N ALA A 291 19.72 -1.98 -1.99
CA ALA A 291 20.50 -2.10 -0.76
C ALA A 291 21.41 -3.35 -0.78
N GLU A 292 22.72 -3.14 -0.84
CA GLU A 292 23.74 -4.19 -0.68
C GLU A 292 24.01 -4.49 0.80
N VAL A 293 22.95 -4.86 1.53
CA VAL A 293 23.01 -5.24 2.95
C VAL A 293 22.39 -6.62 3.15
N ASP A 294 22.71 -7.25 4.29
CA ASP A 294 22.19 -8.56 4.65
C ASP A 294 20.65 -8.58 4.63
N GLU A 295 20.08 -9.71 4.17
CA GLU A 295 18.65 -9.98 4.11
C GLU A 295 17.93 -9.60 5.41
N ARG A 296 18.54 -9.88 6.56
CA ARG A 296 17.94 -9.62 7.87
C ARG A 296 17.69 -8.12 8.12
N TYR A 297 18.60 -7.24 7.70
CA TYR A 297 18.43 -5.80 7.87
C TYR A 297 17.36 -5.25 6.94
N VAL A 298 17.34 -5.72 5.68
CA VAL A 298 16.27 -5.37 4.72
C VAL A 298 14.91 -5.84 5.24
N GLN A 299 14.83 -7.07 5.77
CA GLN A 299 13.59 -7.60 6.34
C GLN A 299 13.08 -6.77 7.52
N LYS A 300 13.97 -6.37 8.45
CA LYS A 300 13.64 -5.52 9.61
C LYS A 300 13.11 -4.15 9.15
N GLN A 301 13.88 -3.44 8.31
CA GLN A 301 13.53 -2.11 7.79
C GLN A 301 12.18 -2.12 7.08
N LEU A 302 11.95 -3.13 6.24
CA LEU A 302 10.71 -3.28 5.50
C LEU A 302 9.55 -3.79 6.38
N GLY A 303 9.82 -4.46 7.50
CA GLY A 303 8.79 -5.12 8.31
C GLY A 303 8.12 -6.28 7.57
N HIS A 304 8.91 -7.10 6.85
CA HIS A 304 8.40 -8.32 6.24
C HIS A 304 8.28 -9.43 7.30
N SER A 305 7.10 -10.09 7.35
CA SER A 305 6.84 -11.20 8.27
C SER A 305 7.56 -12.50 7.91
N SER A 306 8.21 -12.59 6.74
CA SER A 306 9.02 -13.74 6.32
C SER A 306 10.16 -13.31 5.40
N ALA A 307 11.26 -14.07 5.44
CA ALA A 307 12.41 -13.87 4.56
C ALA A 307 12.03 -14.03 3.07
N GLU A 308 11.10 -14.94 2.75
CA GLU A 308 10.63 -15.16 1.37
C GLU A 308 10.10 -13.87 0.71
N MET A 309 9.47 -12.97 1.47
CA MET A 309 9.02 -11.68 0.94
C MET A 309 10.18 -10.76 0.58
N THR A 310 11.31 -10.84 1.29
CA THR A 310 12.54 -10.09 1.00
C THR A 310 13.29 -10.69 -0.19
N ARG A 311 13.40 -12.03 -0.26
CA ARG A 311 14.06 -12.76 -1.38
C ARG A 311 13.51 -12.42 -2.75
N LYS A 312 12.22 -12.04 -2.84
CA LYS A 312 11.60 -11.61 -4.12
C LYS A 312 12.34 -10.42 -4.75
N TYR A 313 12.85 -9.50 -3.94
CA TYR A 313 13.61 -8.34 -4.41
C TYR A 313 15.08 -8.69 -4.71
N GLN A 314 15.70 -9.49 -3.86
CA GLN A 314 17.09 -9.95 -4.05
C GLN A 314 17.27 -10.82 -5.29
N ARG A 315 16.36 -11.78 -5.54
CA ARG A 315 16.37 -12.62 -6.76
C ARG A 315 16.31 -11.82 -8.06
N ARG A 316 15.77 -10.60 -8.02
CA ARG A 316 15.75 -9.70 -9.18
C ARG A 316 17.11 -9.03 -9.39
N ARG A 317 17.72 -8.54 -8.31
CA ARG A 317 19.07 -7.94 -8.32
C ARG A 317 20.13 -8.97 -8.72
N ASP A 318 20.06 -10.17 -8.14
CA ASP A 318 21.13 -11.17 -8.22
C ASP A 318 20.93 -12.20 -9.35
N ARG A 319 19.91 -12.00 -10.21
CA ARG A 319 19.42 -12.94 -11.22
C ARG A 319 20.52 -13.54 -12.12
N PHE A 320 21.61 -12.80 -12.34
CA PHE A 320 22.77 -13.24 -13.13
C PHE A 320 24.12 -13.11 -12.39
N ARG A 321 24.11 -12.64 -11.13
CA ARG A 321 25.29 -12.58 -10.24
C ARG A 321 25.50 -13.91 -9.54
N VAL A 322 24.43 -14.49 -8.99
CA VAL A 322 24.45 -15.82 -8.35
C VAL A 322 23.65 -16.77 -9.24
N ASN A 323 24.33 -17.37 -10.21
CA ASN A 323 23.70 -18.22 -11.21
C ASN A 323 24.28 -19.63 -11.18
N LEU A 324 23.40 -20.63 -11.04
CA LEU A 324 23.76 -22.04 -11.09
C LEU A 324 24.43 -22.41 -12.41
N THR A 325 24.05 -21.82 -13.55
CA THR A 325 24.73 -22.04 -14.83
C THR A 325 26.22 -21.72 -14.73
N LYS A 326 26.57 -20.53 -14.20
CA LYS A 326 27.96 -20.15 -13.96
C LYS A 326 28.64 -21.01 -12.89
N ALA A 327 27.94 -21.35 -11.81
CA ALA A 327 28.47 -22.20 -10.74
C ALA A 327 28.68 -23.66 -11.19
N SER A 328 27.92 -24.10 -12.19
CA SER A 328 28.03 -25.41 -12.83
C SER A 328 29.02 -25.42 -14.01
N GLY A 329 29.69 -24.30 -14.30
CA GLY A 329 30.68 -24.21 -15.37
C GLY A 329 30.12 -24.18 -16.80
N LEU A 330 28.83 -23.84 -16.96
CA LEU A 330 28.16 -23.62 -18.25
C LEU A 330 28.15 -22.14 -18.64
#